data_AF-A0AAD7YHV7-F1
#
_entry.id   AF-A0AAD7YHV7-F1
#
_cell.length_a   1.000
_cell.length_b   1.000
_cell.length_c   1.000
_cell.angle_alpha   90.00
_cell.angle_beta   90.00
_cell.angle_gamma   90.00
#
_symmetry.space_group_name_H-M   'P 1'
#
loop_
_entity.id
_entity.type
_entity.pdbx_description
1 polymer ?
#
loop_
_entity_poly.entity_id
_entity_poly.type
_entity_poly.pdbx_seq_one_letter_code
_entity_poly.pdbx_strand_id
1 'polypeptide(L)'
;MADKYGFSDLECKILLTQIERRAKYRKEFLKQRTDPCKHSMQDGYVFDKAIQHFISMKETSVNFFPFNLRTIRFGLLTIVLPMSTLGYILYTTRSKREREIRCGRLKPKDRPWKLA
;
A
#
# COMPACT_ATOMS: atom_id res chain seq x y z
N MET A 1 18.95 19.80 33.78
CA MET A 1 20.14 19.03 34.25
C MET A 1 19.88 17.59 33.84
N ALA A 2 20.84 16.85 33.29
CA ALA A 2 20.55 15.49 32.84
C ALA A 2 20.38 14.55 34.04
N ASP A 3 19.30 13.76 34.06
CA ASP A 3 19.04 12.76 35.09
C ASP A 3 20.13 11.66 35.12
N LYS A 4 20.11 10.79 36.14
CA LYS A 4 21.06 9.67 36.36
C LYS A 4 21.25 8.72 35.16
N TYR A 5 20.37 8.79 34.16
CA TYR A 5 20.35 8.00 32.93
C TYR A 5 20.68 8.79 31.66
N GLY A 6 21.10 10.06 31.78
CA GLY A 6 21.51 10.91 30.66
C GLY A 6 20.36 11.51 29.85
N PHE A 7 19.11 11.37 30.29
CA PHE A 7 17.96 12.00 29.65
C PHE A 7 17.83 13.47 30.06
N SER A 8 17.39 14.29 29.10
CA SER A 8 16.95 15.65 29.39
C SER A 8 15.60 15.66 30.11
N ASP A 9 15.35 16.70 30.91
CA ASP A 9 14.09 16.88 31.66
C ASP A 9 12.84 16.81 30.75
N LEU A 10 12.98 17.22 29.48
CA LEU A 10 11.92 17.19 28.47
C LEU A 10 11.65 15.77 27.95
N GLU A 11 12.70 14.99 27.68
CA GLU A 11 12.56 13.59 27.25
C GLU A 11 11.93 12.73 28.34
N CYS A 12 12.32 12.94 29.61
CA CYS A 12 11.69 12.29 30.75
C CYS A 12 10.17 12.54 30.79
N LYS A 13 9.75 13.80 30.58
CA LYS A 13 8.32 14.14 30.51
C LYS A 13 7.61 13.44 29.35
N ILE A 14 8.21 13.41 28.16
CA ILE A 14 7.63 12.72 27.00
C ILE A 14 7.44 11.23 27.30
N LEU A 15 8.46 10.57 27.85
CA LEU A 15 8.42 9.16 28.19
C LEU A 15 7.31 8.86 29.21
N LEU A 16 7.22 9.65 30.29
CA LEU A 16 6.16 9.51 31.29
C LEU A 16 4.77 9.64 30.65
N THR A 17 4.53 10.66 29.83
CA THR A 17 3.24 10.81 29.16
C THR A 17 2.91 9.65 28.21
N GLN A 18 3.91 9.04 27.58
CA GLN A 18 3.71 7.87 26.71
C GLN A 18 3.36 6.62 27.53
N ILE A 19 4.05 6.40 28.65
CA ILE A 19 3.78 5.31 29.59
C ILE A 19 2.36 5.43 30.15
N GLU A 20 1.97 6.63 30.58
CA GLU A 20 0.62 6.92 31.09
C GLU A 20 -0.46 6.62 30.04
N ARG A 21 -0.29 7.08 28.79
CA ARG A 21 -1.23 6.79 27.70
C ARG A 21 -1.35 5.29 27.44
N ARG A 22 -0.23 4.55 27.38
CA ARG A 22 -0.22 3.10 27.18
C ARG A 22 -0.94 2.38 28.31
N ALA A 23 -0.68 2.77 29.55
CA ALA A 23 -1.34 2.19 30.73
C ALA A 23 -2.86 2.44 30.69
N LYS A 24 -3.28 3.66 30.33
CA LYS A 24 -4.69 4.02 30.17
C LYS A 24 -5.39 3.14 29.13
N TYR A 25 -4.88 3.06 27.91
CA TYR A 25 -5.51 2.27 26.84
C TYR A 25 -5.51 0.77 27.14
N ARG A 26 -4.45 0.25 27.76
CA ARG A 26 -4.41 -1.15 28.21
C ARG A 26 -5.50 -1.42 29.26
N LYS A 27 -5.72 -0.51 30.19
CA LYS A 27 -6.78 -0.64 31.21
C LYS A 27 -8.18 -0.64 30.56
N GLU A 28 -8.41 0.24 29.60
CA GLU A 28 -9.66 0.30 28.83
C GLU A 28 -9.91 -1.00 28.05
N PHE A 29 -8.89 -1.50 27.36
CA PHE A 29 -8.96 -2.77 26.63
C PHE A 29 -9.24 -3.95 27.56
N LEU A 30 -8.51 -4.07 28.67
CA LEU A 30 -8.71 -5.14 29.64
C LEU A 30 -10.12 -5.11 30.21
N LYS A 31 -10.64 -3.91 30.55
CA LYS A 31 -12.02 -3.74 31.03
C LYS A 31 -13.04 -4.30 30.03
N GLN A 32 -12.90 -3.98 28.76
CA GLN A 32 -13.84 -4.43 27.71
C GLN A 32 -13.68 -5.92 27.40
N ARG A 33 -12.45 -6.43 27.43
CA ARG A 33 -12.15 -7.84 27.17
C ARG A 33 -12.67 -8.77 28.27
N THR A 34 -12.62 -8.36 29.52
CA THR A 34 -13.04 -9.22 30.65
C THR A 34 -14.49 -9.02 31.05
N ASP A 35 -15.25 -8.15 30.37
CA ASP A 35 -16.66 -7.89 30.68
C ASP A 35 -17.54 -9.08 30.25
N PRO A 36 -18.16 -9.81 31.20
CA PRO A 36 -18.98 -10.99 30.90
C PRO A 36 -20.30 -10.61 30.23
N CYS A 37 -20.86 -9.43 30.54
CA CYS A 37 -22.12 -8.99 29.96
C CYS A 37 -21.94 -8.71 28.47
N LYS A 38 -20.83 -8.08 28.06
CA LYS A 38 -20.50 -7.89 26.64
C LYS A 38 -20.27 -9.20 25.88
N HIS A 39 -19.56 -10.15 26.49
CA HIS A 39 -19.33 -11.46 25.85
C HIS A 39 -20.62 -12.27 25.69
N SER A 40 -21.59 -12.10 26.59
CA SER A 40 -22.90 -12.76 26.49
C SER A 40 -23.76 -12.26 25.32
N MET A 41 -23.49 -11.05 24.82
CA MET A 41 -24.19 -10.46 23.66
C MET A 41 -23.67 -10.98 22.30
N GLN A 42 -22.82 -12.02 22.29
CA GLN A 42 -22.21 -12.62 21.09
C GLN A 42 -21.31 -11.69 20.26
N ASP A 43 -20.97 -10.51 20.78
CA ASP A 43 -20.03 -9.61 20.14
C ASP A 43 -18.60 -10.12 20.36
N GLY A 44 -18.10 -10.94 19.42
CA GLY A 44 -16.87 -11.72 19.57
C GLY A 44 -15.56 -10.91 19.46
N TYR A 45 -15.63 -9.58 19.40
CA TYR A 45 -14.46 -8.73 19.24
C TYR A 45 -14.55 -7.44 20.08
N VAL A 46 -13.38 -6.89 20.43
CA VAL A 46 -13.27 -5.58 21.06
C VAL A 46 -13.03 -4.54 19.98
N PHE A 47 -13.93 -3.58 19.86
CA PHE A 47 -13.80 -2.50 18.89
C PHE A 47 -12.68 -1.52 19.28
N ASP A 48 -11.67 -1.39 18.41
CA ASP A 48 -10.61 -0.40 18.55
C ASP A 48 -10.80 0.75 17.56
N LYS A 49 -11.05 1.95 18.10
CA LYS A 49 -11.20 3.19 17.34
C LYS A 49 -9.93 3.53 16.55
N ALA A 50 -8.74 3.23 17.07
CA ALA A 50 -7.49 3.54 16.38
C ALA A 50 -7.32 2.70 15.11
N ILE A 51 -7.69 1.41 15.16
CA ILE A 51 -7.69 0.54 13.97
C ILE A 51 -8.72 1.04 12.97
N GLN A 52 -9.93 1.38 13.41
CA GLN A 52 -10.95 1.89 12.50
C GLN A 52 -10.51 3.20 11.82
N HIS A 53 -9.89 4.13 12.57
CA HIS A 53 -9.35 5.38 12.00
C HIS A 53 -8.24 5.12 10.96
N PHE A 54 -7.39 4.12 11.20
CA PHE A 54 -6.35 3.75 10.25
C PHE A 54 -6.95 3.19 8.96
N ILE A 55 -7.95 2.32 9.07
CA ILE A 55 -8.67 1.76 7.93
C ILE A 55 -9.39 2.88 7.18
N SER A 56 -10.13 3.74 7.87
CA SER A 56 -10.87 4.83 7.24
C SER A 56 -9.93 5.83 6.54
N MET A 57 -8.77 6.13 7.10
CA MET A 57 -7.76 6.99 6.47
C MET A 57 -7.18 6.35 5.20
N LYS A 58 -7.01 5.01 5.18
CA LYS A 58 -6.57 4.30 3.97
C LYS A 58 -7.62 4.37 2.85
N GLU A 59 -8.88 4.09 3.18
CA GLU A 59 -9.98 4.15 2.21
C GLU A 59 -10.20 5.57 1.68
N THR A 60 -10.03 6.59 2.53
CA THR A 60 -10.19 8.00 2.15
C THR A 60 -8.90 8.65 1.62
N SER A 61 -7.84 7.88 1.40
CA SER A 61 -6.53 8.40 0.96
C SER A 61 -6.59 9.20 -0.34
N VAL A 62 -7.52 8.87 -1.24
CA VAL A 62 -7.75 9.58 -2.51
C VAL A 62 -8.18 11.04 -2.25
N ASN A 63 -8.96 11.31 -1.22
CA ASN A 63 -9.45 12.66 -0.89
C ASN A 63 -8.31 13.58 -0.43
N PHE A 64 -7.22 13.01 0.09
CA PHE A 64 -6.07 13.74 0.61
C PHE A 64 -4.85 13.67 -0.32
N PHE A 65 -5.04 13.21 -1.56
CA PHE A 65 -3.96 13.03 -2.51
C PHE A 65 -3.37 14.38 -2.96
N PRO A 66 -2.07 14.65 -2.69
CA PRO A 66 -1.45 15.90 -3.11
C PRO A 66 -0.93 15.81 -4.54
N PHE A 67 -1.28 16.79 -5.37
CA PHE A 67 -0.74 16.93 -6.71
C PHE A 67 0.65 17.59 -6.67
N ASN A 68 1.68 16.76 -6.51
CA ASN A 68 3.07 17.17 -6.45
C ASN A 68 3.91 16.58 -7.59
N LEU A 69 5.01 17.24 -7.95
CA LEU A 69 5.94 16.74 -8.98
C LEU A 69 6.47 15.33 -8.69
N ARG A 70 6.68 14.98 -7.42
CA ARG A 70 7.10 13.63 -7.01
C ARG A 70 6.05 12.58 -7.38
N THR A 71 4.78 12.88 -7.10
CA THR A 71 3.65 11.99 -7.36
C THR A 71 3.41 11.82 -8.86
N ILE A 72 3.52 12.89 -9.63
CA ILE A 72 3.41 12.86 -11.09
C ILE A 72 4.51 11.99 -11.69
N ARG A 73 5.78 12.18 -11.29
CA ARG A 73 6.90 11.36 -11.77
C ARG A 73 6.69 9.89 -11.44
N PHE A 74 6.20 9.58 -10.23
CA PHE A 74 5.88 8.21 -9.85
C PHE A 74 4.81 7.61 -10.78
N GLY A 75 3.71 8.32 -11.04
CA GLY A 75 2.65 7.85 -11.95
C GLY A 75 3.15 7.64 -13.39
N LEU A 76 3.97 8.56 -13.92
CA LEU A 76 4.54 8.41 -15.26
C LEU A 76 5.45 7.19 -15.37
N LEU A 77 6.30 6.95 -14.38
CA LEU A 77 7.24 5.82 -14.40
C LEU A 77 6.57 4.47 -14.15
N THR A 78 5.54 4.43 -13.30
CA THR A 78 4.89 3.17 -12.91
C THR A 78 3.75 2.76 -13.83
N ILE A 79 3.10 3.70 -14.51
CA ILE A 79 1.93 3.41 -15.36
C ILE A 79 2.26 3.65 -16.84
N VAL A 80 2.70 4.87 -17.19
CA VAL A 80 2.84 5.27 -18.59
C VAL A 80 4.02 4.55 -19.25
N LEU A 81 5.15 4.49 -18.56
CA LEU A 81 6.35 3.83 -19.07
C LEU A 81 6.12 2.34 -19.40
N PRO A 82 5.64 1.47 -18.50
CA PRO A 82 5.44 0.06 -18.84
C PRO A 82 4.39 -0.17 -19.91
N MET A 83 3.31 0.64 -19.94
CA MET A 83 2.32 0.53 -21.02
C MET A 83 2.91 0.90 -22.38
N SER A 84 3.72 1.97 -22.42
CA SER A 84 4.37 2.42 -23.66
C SER A 84 5.44 1.43 -24.12
N THR A 85 6.23 0.85 -23.21
CA THR A 85 7.25 -0.14 -23.56
C THR A 85 6.63 -1.43 -24.08
N LEU A 86 5.58 -1.94 -23.43
CA LEU A 86 4.84 -3.11 -23.92
C LEU A 86 4.24 -2.85 -25.31
N GLY A 87 3.61 -1.69 -25.50
CA GLY A 87 3.08 -1.27 -26.81
C GLY A 87 4.15 -1.24 -27.89
N TYR A 88 5.33 -0.67 -27.60
CA TYR A 88 6.45 -0.61 -28.52
C TYR A 88 7.02 -2.00 -28.87
N ILE A 89 7.18 -2.88 -27.88
CA ILE A 89 7.67 -4.25 -28.09
C ILE A 89 6.69 -5.02 -28.99
N LEU A 90 5.38 -4.92 -28.74
CA LEU A 90 4.36 -5.57 -29.56
C LEU A 90 4.34 -5.01 -30.99
N TYR A 91 4.41 -3.69 -31.14
CA TYR A 91 4.44 -3.05 -32.45
C TYR A 91 5.66 -3.47 -33.28
N THR A 92 6.85 -3.45 -32.66
CA THR A 92 8.10 -3.79 -33.35
C THR A 92 8.18 -5.27 -33.71
N THR A 93 7.77 -6.17 -32.82
CA THR A 93 7.73 -7.62 -33.10
C THR A 93 6.74 -7.94 -34.22
N ARG A 94 5.55 -7.33 -34.20
CA ARG A 94 4.55 -7.49 -35.27
C ARG A 94 5.05 -6.94 -36.60
N SER A 95 5.59 -5.72 -36.62
CA SER A 95 6.06 -5.07 -37.85
C SER A 95 7.22 -5.83 -38.49
N LYS A 96 8.18 -6.31 -37.68
CA LYS A 96 9.30 -7.15 -38.16
C LYS A 96 8.78 -8.44 -38.79
N ARG A 97 7.85 -9.11 -38.12
CA ARG A 97 7.25 -10.35 -38.62
C ARG A 97 6.44 -10.13 -39.89
N GLU A 98 5.62 -9.09 -39.97
CA GLU A 98 4.88 -8.74 -41.19
C GLU A 98 5.84 -8.45 -42.35
N ARG A 99 6.95 -7.76 -42.09
CA ARG A 99 8.00 -7.51 -43.09
C ARG A 99 8.64 -8.81 -43.59
N GLU A 100 8.99 -9.74 -42.70
CA GLU A 100 9.56 -11.04 -43.08
C GLU A 100 8.61 -11.90 -43.92
N ILE A 101 7.30 -11.82 -43.61
CA ILE A 101 6.25 -12.48 -44.40
C ILE A 101 6.16 -11.86 -45.79
N ARG A 102 6.12 -10.52 -45.90
CA ARG A 102 6.01 -9.81 -47.19
C ARG A 102 7.25 -9.98 -48.07
N CYS A 103 8.43 -10.04 -47.47
CA CYS A 103 9.69 -10.28 -48.18
C CYS A 103 9.90 -11.77 -48.56
N GLY A 104 8.98 -12.67 -48.23
CA GLY A 104 9.09 -14.10 -48.54
C GLY A 104 10.17 -14.85 -47.75
N ARG A 105 10.78 -14.22 -46.73
CA ARG A 105 11.84 -14.83 -45.90
C ARG A 105 11.28 -15.89 -44.95
N LEU A 106 10.03 -15.71 -44.51
CA LEU A 106 9.35 -16.65 -43.63
C LEU A 106 8.48 -17.62 -44.45
N LYS A 107 8.88 -18.90 -44.49
CA LYS A 107 8.12 -19.94 -45.18
C LYS A 107 6.75 -20.09 -44.53
N PRO A 108 5.67 -20.39 -45.28
CA PRO A 108 4.34 -20.60 -44.73
C PRO A 108 4.32 -21.65 -43.61
N LYS A 109 5.22 -22.63 -43.68
CA LYS A 109 5.32 -23.69 -42.68
C LYS A 109 5.79 -23.22 -41.28
N ASP A 110 6.54 -22.13 -41.23
CA ASP A 110 7.19 -21.63 -40.01
C ASP A 110 6.39 -20.47 -39.37
N ARG A 111 5.21 -20.17 -39.91
CA ARG A 111 4.30 -19.16 -39.37
C ARG A 111 3.58 -19.74 -38.14
N PRO A 112 3.63 -19.09 -36.96
CA PRO A 112 3.10 -19.66 -35.72
C PRO A 112 1.56 -19.62 -35.62
N TRP A 113 0.88 -19.04 -36.61
CA TRP A 113 -0.57 -19.01 -36.76
C TRP A 113 -0.92 -19.61 -38.13
N LYS A 114 -1.04 -20.93 -38.15
CA LYS A 114 -1.52 -21.67 -39.31
C LYS A 114 -2.93 -22.11 -38.97
N LEU A 115 -3.91 -21.29 -39.35
CA LEU A 115 -5.33 -21.68 -39.35
C LEU A 115 -5.80 -22.16 -37.96
N ALA A 116 -6.13 -21.21 -37.10
CA ALA A 116 -7.36 -21.37 -36.32
C ALA A 116 -8.54 -21.07 -37.26
#